data_AF-A0A537MU70-F1
#
_entry.id   AF-A0A537MU70-F1
#
_cell.length_a   1.000
_cell.length_b   1.000
_cell.length_c   1.000
_cell.angle_alpha   90.00
_cell.angle_beta   90.00
_cell.angle_gamma   90.00
#
_symmetry.space_group_name_H-M   'P 1'
#
loop_
_entity.id
_entity.type
_entity.pdbx_description
1 polymer ?
#
loop_
_entity_poly.entity_id
_entity_poly.type
_entity_poly.pdbx_seq_one_letter_code
_entity_poly.pdbx_strand_id
1 'polypeptide(L)'
;MDVRLGASKFFRACRCCTPTPAHADPARRSFLAKGFAALGASTVAMAAPGALPRVQAQDARRRIDVHHHFLPQFHRDAMMAPGRRMGAPPPTWSPALSLDEMDKSGIAVAVLSVVQPGTWYGDNVEESRSLNRRLNEYAAGLAKDHPGRFGMFACIAPADTEGSLKEIEYALDTLKADG
;
A
#
# COMPACT_ATOMS: atom_id res chain seq x y z
N MET A 1 -25.53 -20.41 7.57
CA MET A 1 -24.91 -19.20 8.15
C MET A 1 -24.12 -18.54 7.05
N ASP A 2 -24.56 -17.36 6.63
CA ASP A 2 -24.13 -16.66 5.42
C ASP A 2 -22.88 -15.83 5.76
N VAL A 3 -21.69 -16.34 5.46
CA VAL A 3 -20.41 -15.67 5.75
C VAL A 3 -20.16 -14.61 4.69
N ARG A 4 -20.71 -13.42 4.91
CA ARG A 4 -20.30 -12.22 4.16
C ARG A 4 -18.89 -11.82 4.60
N LEU A 5 -17.88 -12.37 3.94
CA LEU A 5 -16.51 -11.86 3.99
C LEU A 5 -16.53 -10.39 3.58
N GLY A 6 -16.16 -9.50 4.50
CA GLY A 6 -16.08 -8.07 4.23
C GLY A 6 -15.02 -7.82 3.15
N ALA A 7 -15.44 -7.40 1.97
CA ALA A 7 -14.53 -7.07 0.88
C ALA A 7 -13.48 -6.04 1.34
N SER A 8 -12.19 -6.41 1.29
CA SER A 8 -11.05 -5.53 1.55
C SER A 8 -11.23 -4.24 0.76
N LYS A 9 -11.05 -3.10 1.45
CA LYS A 9 -11.29 -1.76 0.89
C LYS A 9 -10.36 -1.45 -0.29
N PHE A 10 -9.23 -2.15 -0.40
CA PHE A 10 -8.21 -1.96 -1.43
C PHE A 10 -8.65 -2.41 -2.83
N PHE A 11 -9.45 -3.47 -2.94
CA PHE A 11 -9.80 -4.07 -4.24
C PHE A 11 -11.11 -3.55 -4.84
N ARG A 12 -11.79 -2.60 -4.20
CA ARG A 12 -13.08 -2.06 -4.68
C ARG A 12 -13.00 -1.37 -6.06
N ALA A 13 -11.81 -0.97 -6.49
CA ALA A 13 -11.59 -0.36 -7.80
C ALA A 13 -11.14 -1.35 -8.89
N CYS A 14 -11.06 -2.65 -8.60
CA CYS A 14 -10.71 -3.64 -9.60
C CYS A 14 -11.90 -3.85 -10.56
N ARG A 15 -11.64 -3.79 -11.88
CA ARG A 15 -12.65 -3.94 -12.95
C ARG A 15 -13.45 -5.25 -12.89
N CYS A 16 -13.00 -6.22 -12.09
CA CYS A 16 -13.65 -7.51 -11.88
C CYS A 16 -14.92 -7.44 -10.99
N CYS A 17 -15.04 -6.40 -10.14
CA CYS A 17 -16.12 -6.28 -9.15
C CYS A 17 -17.05 -5.08 -9.38
N THR A 18 -16.95 -4.41 -10.54
CA THR A 18 -17.81 -3.27 -10.84
C THR A 18 -19.17 -3.78 -11.34
N PRO A 19 -20.30 -3.48 -10.68
CA PRO A 19 -21.59 -3.66 -11.33
C PRO A 19 -21.63 -2.76 -12.57
N THR A 20 -22.11 -3.30 -13.68
CA THR A 20 -22.28 -2.60 -14.95
C THR A 20 -22.91 -1.23 -14.69
N PRO A 21 -22.30 -0.11 -15.13
CA PRO A 21 -22.96 1.17 -15.00
C PRO A 21 -24.24 1.12 -15.84
N ALA A 22 -25.39 1.30 -15.17
CA ALA A 22 -26.63 1.58 -15.87
C ALA A 22 -26.41 2.79 -16.79
N HIS A 23 -26.91 2.68 -18.02
CA HIS A 23 -26.80 3.73 -19.04
C HIS A 23 -27.16 5.11 -18.45
N ALA A 24 -26.22 6.04 -18.50
CA ALA A 24 -26.43 7.40 -18.02
C ALA A 24 -27.39 8.16 -18.95
N ASP A 25 -28.49 8.65 -18.38
CA ASP A 25 -29.45 9.54 -19.01
C ASP A 25 -28.78 10.88 -19.40
N PRO A 26 -28.83 11.29 -20.69
CA PRO A 26 -28.15 12.49 -21.19
C PRO A 26 -28.65 13.82 -20.61
N ALA A 27 -29.73 13.83 -19.82
CA ALA A 27 -30.33 15.06 -19.29
C ALA A 27 -29.48 15.82 -18.26
N ARG A 28 -28.48 15.19 -17.60
CA ARG A 28 -27.72 15.83 -16.50
C ARG A 28 -26.48 16.64 -16.93
N ARG A 29 -26.17 16.72 -18.23
CA ARG A 29 -24.96 17.41 -18.74
C ARG A 29 -25.10 18.91 -19.03
N SER A 30 -26.24 19.55 -18.75
CA SER A 30 -26.52 20.90 -19.25
C SER A 30 -26.31 22.06 -18.25
N PHE A 31 -25.79 21.87 -17.04
CA PHE A 31 -25.86 22.93 -16.00
C PHE A 31 -24.57 23.70 -15.64
N LEU A 32 -23.46 23.62 -16.40
CA LEU A 32 -22.25 24.42 -16.10
C LEU A 32 -21.65 25.16 -17.32
N ALA A 33 -22.44 25.43 -18.35
CA ALA A 33 -21.97 26.14 -19.55
C ALA A 33 -22.38 27.63 -19.63
N LYS A 34 -22.98 28.22 -18.59
CA LYS A 34 -23.39 29.63 -18.63
C LYS A 34 -23.19 30.32 -17.28
N GLY A 35 -22.21 31.23 -17.22
CA GLY A 35 -22.16 32.27 -16.19
C GLY A 35 -20.76 32.61 -15.72
N PHE A 36 -20.12 33.59 -16.37
CA PHE A 36 -19.57 34.81 -15.76
C PHE A 36 -18.76 35.56 -16.84
N ALA A 37 -19.41 36.50 -17.50
CA ALA A 37 -18.77 37.56 -18.27
C ALA A 37 -18.96 38.87 -17.50
N ALA A 38 -17.88 39.43 -16.97
CA ALA A 38 -17.82 40.82 -16.51
C ALA A 38 -16.39 41.35 -16.68
N LEU A 39 -16.31 42.58 -17.20
CA LEU A 39 -15.16 43.21 -17.84
C LEU A 39 -14.02 43.58 -16.87
N GLY A 40 -12.78 43.44 -17.35
CA GLY A 40 -11.59 44.10 -16.81
C GLY A 40 -10.50 44.19 -17.88
N ALA A 41 -10.31 45.36 -18.47
CA ALA A 41 -9.28 45.63 -19.47
C ALA A 41 -7.91 45.84 -18.78
N SER A 42 -6.84 45.18 -19.25
CA SER A 42 -5.46 45.70 -19.32
C SER A 42 -4.47 44.68 -19.92
N THR A 43 -3.71 45.16 -20.92
CA THR A 43 -2.48 44.61 -21.57
C THR A 43 -2.50 43.18 -22.08
N VAL A 44 -2.81 43.02 -23.37
CA VAL A 44 -2.45 41.83 -24.16
C VAL A 44 -0.92 41.84 -24.39
N ALA A 45 -0.19 41.09 -23.57
CA ALA A 45 1.13 40.62 -23.99
C ALA A 45 0.90 39.60 -25.12
N MET A 46 1.53 39.84 -26.28
CA MET A 46 1.52 38.92 -27.42
C MET A 46 2.31 37.65 -27.06
N ALA A 47 1.66 36.73 -26.34
CA ALA A 47 2.15 35.37 -26.17
C ALA A 47 1.97 34.65 -27.51
N ALA A 48 3.06 34.06 -28.02
CA ALA A 48 3.07 33.32 -29.26
C ALA A 48 1.96 32.24 -29.27
N PRO A 49 1.23 32.06 -30.38
CA PRO A 49 0.23 31.01 -30.49
C PRO A 49 0.93 29.66 -30.44
N GLY A 50 0.85 28.96 -29.31
CA GLY A 50 1.33 27.57 -29.21
C GLY A 50 1.87 27.14 -27.85
N ALA A 51 2.16 28.05 -26.92
CA ALA A 51 2.71 27.68 -25.61
C ALA A 51 1.69 27.90 -24.49
N LEU A 52 0.60 27.12 -24.50
CA LEU A 52 -0.10 26.86 -23.23
C LEU A 52 0.85 26.05 -22.35
N PRO A 53 1.06 26.39 -21.07
CA PRO A 53 1.75 25.50 -20.16
C PRO A 53 0.98 24.19 -20.15
N ARG A 54 1.58 23.15 -20.71
CA ARG A 54 1.07 21.79 -20.59
C ARG A 54 1.21 21.47 -19.10
N VAL A 55 0.12 21.63 -18.35
CA VAL A 55 -0.04 20.95 -17.07
C VAL A 55 0.06 19.47 -17.42
N GLN A 56 1.27 18.92 -17.30
CA GLN A 56 1.44 17.49 -17.24
C GLN A 56 0.64 17.09 -16.01
N ALA A 57 -0.56 16.56 -16.23
CA ALA A 57 -1.25 15.80 -15.22
C ALA A 57 -0.20 14.83 -14.68
N GLN A 58 0.15 14.96 -13.40
CA GLN A 58 0.97 13.95 -12.74
C GLN A 58 0.27 12.64 -13.06
N ASP A 59 0.94 11.77 -13.83
CA ASP A 59 0.35 10.52 -14.31
C ASP A 59 -0.19 9.84 -13.06
N ALA A 60 -1.51 9.68 -12.98
CA ALA A 60 -2.15 9.23 -11.76
C ALA A 60 -1.44 7.93 -11.36
N ARG A 61 -0.91 7.86 -10.13
CA ARG A 61 -0.23 6.66 -9.64
C ARG A 61 -1.18 5.48 -9.85
N ARG A 62 -0.75 4.51 -10.67
CA ARG A 62 -1.59 3.40 -11.13
C ARG A 62 -0.98 2.02 -10.89
N ARG A 63 0.27 1.95 -10.41
CA ARG A 63 0.97 0.68 -10.18
C ARG A 63 0.70 0.16 -8.77
N ILE A 64 0.50 -1.14 -8.65
CA ILE A 64 0.47 -1.86 -7.39
C ILE A 64 1.76 -2.68 -7.33
N ASP A 65 2.56 -2.45 -6.30
CA ASP A 65 3.75 -3.23 -6.02
C ASP A 65 3.40 -4.32 -5.02
N VAL A 66 3.54 -5.58 -5.42
CA VAL A 66 3.25 -6.75 -4.58
C VAL A 66 4.51 -7.41 -4.02
N HIS A 67 5.69 -6.82 -4.29
CA HIS A 67 6.98 -7.30 -3.80
C HIS A 67 7.69 -6.18 -3.07
N HIS A 68 7.03 -5.63 -2.05
CA HIS A 68 7.54 -4.51 -1.27
C HIS A 68 7.97 -4.98 0.12
N HIS A 69 9.28 -5.14 0.32
CA HIS A 69 9.80 -5.53 1.61
C HIS A 69 9.82 -4.35 2.60
N PHE A 70 9.44 -4.63 3.85
CA PHE A 70 9.60 -3.71 4.97
C PHE A 70 10.56 -4.28 6.01
N LEU A 71 11.26 -3.38 6.70
CA LEU A 71 12.26 -3.75 7.70
C LEU A 71 12.25 -2.74 8.85
N PRO A 72 11.31 -2.87 9.81
CA PRO A 72 11.31 -2.04 11.00
C PRO A 72 12.54 -2.35 11.86
N GLN A 73 12.96 -1.37 12.68
CA GLN A 73 14.19 -1.47 13.46
C GLN A 73 14.24 -2.73 14.34
N PHE A 74 13.12 -3.09 14.98
CA PHE A 74 13.07 -4.28 15.83
C PHE A 74 13.33 -5.60 15.08
N HIS A 75 12.94 -5.68 13.80
CA HIS A 75 13.21 -6.85 12.97
C HIS A 75 14.66 -6.85 12.50
N ARG A 76 15.21 -5.68 12.16
CA ARG A 76 16.65 -5.52 11.90
C ARG A 76 17.47 -6.00 13.08
N ASP A 77 17.14 -5.56 14.30
CA ASP A 77 17.88 -5.93 15.50
C ASP A 77 17.84 -7.45 15.73
N ALA A 78 16.65 -8.06 15.62
CA ALA A 78 16.49 -9.51 15.76
C ALA A 78 17.26 -10.31 14.70
N MET A 79 17.29 -9.82 13.46
CA MET A 79 17.99 -10.45 12.33
C MET A 79 19.51 -10.28 12.41
N MET A 80 19.99 -9.17 12.98
CA MET A 80 21.43 -8.85 13.06
C MET A 80 22.09 -9.39 14.34
N ALA A 81 21.36 -10.07 15.22
CA ALA A 81 21.96 -10.76 16.35
C ALA A 81 22.96 -11.85 15.89
N PRO A 82 24.00 -12.14 16.69
CA PRO A 82 25.10 -13.03 16.28
C PRO A 82 24.61 -14.39 15.77
N GLY A 83 25.13 -14.83 14.63
CA GLY A 83 24.84 -16.15 14.05
C GLY A 83 23.53 -16.26 13.25
N ARG A 84 22.72 -15.20 13.16
CA ARG A 84 21.38 -15.28 12.53
C ARG A 84 21.33 -14.85 11.06
N ARG A 85 22.34 -14.11 10.58
CA ARG A 85 22.44 -13.68 9.19
C ARG A 85 23.87 -13.71 8.70
N MET A 86 24.02 -14.08 7.44
CA MET A 86 25.29 -14.00 6.70
C MET A 86 25.20 -12.91 5.64
N GLY A 87 26.31 -12.18 5.44
CA GLY A 87 26.43 -11.16 4.38
C GLY A 87 26.21 -9.72 4.84
N ALA A 88 26.24 -8.80 3.87
CA ALA A 88 26.20 -7.37 4.11
C ALA A 88 24.89 -6.93 4.79
N PRO A 89 24.91 -5.97 5.73
CA PRO A 89 23.71 -5.46 6.40
C PRO A 89 22.60 -5.07 5.42
N PRO A 90 21.32 -5.24 5.79
CA PRO A 90 20.22 -4.83 4.93
C PRO A 90 20.22 -3.31 4.77
N PRO A 91 19.70 -2.78 3.64
CA PRO A 91 19.59 -1.34 3.43
C PRO A 91 18.75 -0.69 4.52
N THR A 92 19.04 0.56 4.87
CA THR A 92 18.20 1.35 5.78
C THR A 92 16.79 1.44 5.22
N TRP A 93 15.79 1.31 6.08
CA TRP A 93 14.39 1.37 5.70
C TRP A 93 13.62 2.22 6.70
N SER A 94 12.68 3.01 6.21
CA SER A 94 11.67 3.70 7.02
C SER A 94 10.40 3.86 6.18
N PRO A 95 9.23 4.07 6.81
CA PRO A 95 8.00 4.36 6.07
C PRO A 95 8.14 5.58 5.15
N ALA A 96 8.83 6.63 5.61
CA ALA A 96 9.06 7.84 4.83
C ALA A 96 9.90 7.57 3.57
N LEU A 97 10.97 6.78 3.69
CA LEU A 97 11.81 6.40 2.54
C LEU A 97 11.03 5.51 1.56
N SER A 98 10.24 4.57 2.07
CA SER A 98 9.38 3.70 1.24
C SER A 98 8.35 4.53 0.44
N LEU A 99 7.67 5.48 1.09
CA LEU A 99 6.70 6.36 0.44
C LEU A 99 7.34 7.25 -0.64
N ASP A 100 8.52 7.80 -0.37
CA ASP A 100 9.28 8.62 -1.33
C ASP A 100 9.66 7.81 -2.58
N GLU A 101 10.17 6.58 -2.39
CA GLU A 101 10.49 5.69 -3.52
C GLU A 101 9.25 5.24 -4.29
N MET A 102 8.13 4.99 -3.59
CA MET A 102 6.85 4.72 -4.24
C MET A 102 6.40 5.89 -5.12
N ASP A 103 6.52 7.12 -4.62
CA ASP A 103 6.12 8.33 -5.34
C ASP A 103 7.00 8.58 -6.58
N LYS A 104 8.32 8.42 -6.47
CA LYS A 104 9.25 8.47 -7.62
C LYS A 104 8.96 7.40 -8.66
N SER A 105 8.53 6.21 -8.23
CA SER A 105 8.32 5.05 -9.10
C SER A 105 6.89 4.95 -9.68
N GLY A 106 6.00 5.88 -9.31
CA GLY A 106 4.59 5.86 -9.72
C GLY A 106 3.77 4.73 -9.10
N ILE A 107 4.20 4.22 -7.93
CA ILE A 107 3.53 3.18 -7.16
C ILE A 107 2.42 3.81 -6.32
N ALA A 108 1.18 3.40 -6.58
CA ALA A 108 0.03 3.84 -5.82
C ALA A 108 -0.05 3.12 -4.47
N VAL A 109 0.04 1.78 -4.52
CA VAL A 109 -0.09 0.88 -3.39
C VAL A 109 1.08 -0.09 -3.36
N ALA A 110 1.67 -0.29 -2.20
CA ALA A 110 2.64 -1.34 -1.93
C ALA A 110 2.03 -2.37 -0.96
N VAL A 111 2.05 -3.65 -1.32
CA VAL A 111 1.66 -4.76 -0.44
C VAL A 111 2.91 -5.23 0.27
N LEU A 112 2.95 -4.98 1.58
CA LEU A 112 4.11 -5.22 2.41
C LEU A 112 4.31 -6.72 2.66
N SER A 113 5.55 -7.19 2.52
CA SER A 113 5.97 -8.55 2.86
C SER A 113 7.26 -8.54 3.68
N VAL A 114 7.41 -9.49 4.59
CA VAL A 114 8.61 -9.58 5.43
C VAL A 114 9.86 -9.78 4.58
N VAL A 115 10.95 -9.07 4.93
CA VAL A 115 12.24 -9.27 4.28
C VAL A 115 12.89 -10.59 4.69
N GLN A 116 13.67 -11.16 3.79
CA GLN A 116 14.52 -12.34 4.04
C GLN A 116 15.54 -12.04 5.17
N PRO A 117 15.83 -13.00 6.06
CA PRO A 117 15.46 -14.42 6.03
C PRO A 117 14.08 -14.73 6.66
N GLY A 118 13.26 -13.71 6.97
CA GLY A 118 12.00 -13.88 7.68
C GLY A 118 12.18 -13.80 9.19
N THR A 119 11.49 -14.66 9.93
CA THR A 119 11.38 -14.61 11.40
C THR A 119 11.82 -15.89 12.12
N TRP A 120 12.32 -16.88 11.38
CA TRP A 120 12.83 -18.13 11.94
C TRP A 120 14.36 -18.17 11.84
N TYR A 121 15.02 -18.34 12.98
CA TYR A 121 16.49 -18.36 13.07
C TYR A 121 17.07 -19.72 13.51
N GLY A 122 16.23 -20.75 13.67
CA GLY A 122 16.66 -22.14 13.84
C GLY A 122 16.48 -22.74 15.23
N ASP A 123 16.20 -21.93 16.27
CA ASP A 123 16.30 -22.37 17.66
C ASP A 123 15.12 -21.97 18.57
N ASN A 124 14.25 -21.04 18.15
CA ASN A 124 13.23 -20.48 19.05
C ASN A 124 11.88 -20.18 18.37
N VAL A 125 10.89 -21.05 18.63
CA VAL A 125 9.52 -20.92 18.09
C VAL A 125 8.77 -19.73 18.69
N GLU A 126 8.90 -19.50 20.00
CA GLU A 126 8.17 -18.42 20.67
C GLU A 126 8.69 -17.04 20.26
N GLU A 127 10.00 -16.91 20.05
CA GLU A 127 10.56 -15.71 19.44
C GLU A 127 10.00 -15.47 18.04
N SER A 128 9.95 -16.52 17.20
CA SER A 128 9.40 -16.42 15.84
C SER A 128 7.93 -15.99 15.87
N ARG A 129 7.09 -16.60 16.72
CA ARG A 129 5.68 -16.22 16.93
C ARG A 129 5.54 -14.75 17.33
N SER A 130 6.29 -14.33 18.35
CA SER A 130 6.26 -12.95 18.83
C SER A 130 6.68 -11.96 17.75
N LEU A 131 7.70 -12.30 16.96
CA LEU A 131 8.18 -11.43 15.89
C LEU A 131 7.18 -11.32 14.73
N ASN A 132 6.55 -12.44 14.34
CA ASN A 132 5.47 -12.44 13.34
C ASN A 132 4.30 -11.55 13.77
N ARG A 133 3.80 -11.72 14.99
CA ARG A 133 2.73 -10.89 15.54
C ARG A 133 3.07 -9.40 15.45
N ARG A 134 4.27 -9.05 15.90
CA ARG A 134 4.73 -7.66 15.93
C ARG A 134 4.91 -7.07 14.53
N LEU A 135 5.40 -7.87 13.56
CA LEU A 135 5.49 -7.46 12.16
C LEU A 135 4.11 -7.23 11.54
N ASN A 136 3.16 -8.13 11.79
CA ASN A 136 1.80 -8.03 11.28
C ASN A 136 1.08 -6.79 11.84
N GLU A 137 1.16 -6.56 13.15
CA GLU A 137 0.58 -5.37 13.78
C GLU A 137 1.24 -4.08 13.30
N TYR A 138 2.56 -4.10 13.07
CA TYR A 138 3.29 -2.96 12.52
C TYR A 138 2.84 -2.65 11.09
N ALA A 139 2.75 -3.66 10.21
CA ALA A 139 2.29 -3.48 8.83
C ALA A 139 0.83 -3.00 8.77
N ALA A 140 -0.05 -3.56 9.60
CA ALA A 140 -1.43 -3.09 9.74
C ALA A 140 -1.49 -1.63 10.24
N GLY A 141 -0.60 -1.25 11.15
CA GLY A 141 -0.40 0.13 11.58
C GLY A 141 -0.04 1.06 10.41
N LEU A 142 0.91 0.66 9.56
CA LEU A 142 1.27 1.46 8.37
C LEU A 142 0.11 1.61 7.39
N ALA A 143 -0.67 0.55 7.15
CA ALA A 143 -1.85 0.62 6.31
C ALA A 143 -2.92 1.58 6.87
N LYS A 144 -3.05 1.63 8.20
CA LYS A 144 -3.92 2.56 8.91
C LYS A 144 -3.42 4.00 8.84
N ASP A 145 -2.13 4.23 9.07
CA ASP A 145 -1.52 5.56 9.13
C ASP A 145 -1.34 6.19 7.74
N HIS A 146 -1.28 5.36 6.70
CA HIS A 146 -1.21 5.79 5.30
C HIS A 146 -2.30 5.13 4.44
N PRO A 147 -3.58 5.53 4.62
CA PRO A 147 -4.70 4.91 3.92
C PRO A 147 -4.52 4.92 2.41
N GLY A 148 -4.66 3.76 1.77
CA GLY A 148 -4.53 3.61 0.32
C GLY A 148 -3.08 3.65 -0.20
N ARG A 149 -2.07 3.60 0.68
CA ARG A 149 -0.65 3.49 0.29
C ARG A 149 -0.07 2.12 0.58
N PHE A 150 -0.48 1.49 1.68
CA PHE A 150 0.01 0.16 2.07
C PHE A 150 -1.11 -0.85 2.23
N GLY A 151 -0.89 -2.05 1.68
CA GLY A 151 -1.55 -3.30 2.09
C GLY A 151 -0.53 -4.23 2.74
N MET A 152 -0.90 -5.46 3.10
CA MET A 152 0.05 -6.41 3.71
C MET A 152 -0.26 -7.87 3.41
N PHE A 153 0.79 -8.67 3.26
CA PHE A 153 0.73 -10.12 3.43
C PHE A 153 1.06 -10.50 4.87
N ALA A 154 0.37 -11.51 5.39
CA ALA A 154 0.59 -12.04 6.72
C ALA A 154 1.97 -12.70 6.82
N CYS A 155 2.71 -12.32 7.85
CA CYS A 155 3.94 -12.97 8.26
C CYS A 155 3.58 -14.14 9.20
N ILE A 156 4.10 -15.34 8.90
CA ILE A 156 3.81 -16.58 9.65
C ILE A 156 5.10 -17.28 10.08
N ALA A 157 5.00 -18.24 11.00
CA ALA A 157 6.13 -19.04 11.49
C ALA A 157 6.19 -20.39 10.77
N PRO A 158 6.83 -20.53 9.59
CA PRO A 158 6.70 -21.73 8.76
C PRO A 158 7.22 -23.01 9.44
N ALA A 159 8.13 -22.91 10.42
CA ALA A 159 8.61 -24.04 11.21
C ALA A 159 7.62 -24.53 12.28
N ASP A 160 6.50 -23.82 12.46
CA ASP A 160 5.47 -24.09 13.47
C ASP A 160 4.07 -23.94 12.86
N THR A 161 3.49 -25.07 12.51
CA THR A 161 2.18 -25.14 11.84
C THR A 161 1.07 -24.54 12.71
N GLU A 162 1.03 -24.88 14.00
CA GLU A 162 -0.02 -24.40 14.91
C GLU A 162 0.05 -22.89 15.13
N GLY A 163 1.25 -22.35 15.33
CA GLY A 163 1.43 -20.89 15.42
C GLY A 163 1.10 -20.19 14.11
N SER A 164 1.46 -20.79 12.97
CA SER A 164 1.10 -20.24 11.65
C SER A 164 -0.42 -20.17 11.46
N LEU A 165 -1.16 -21.24 11.77
CA LEU A 165 -2.62 -21.26 11.61
C LEU A 165 -3.29 -20.20 12.49
N LYS A 166 -2.86 -20.07 13.75
CA LYS A 166 -3.38 -19.04 14.67
C LYS A 166 -3.05 -17.63 14.19
N GLU A 167 -1.86 -17.43 13.64
CA GLU A 167 -1.46 -16.12 13.12
C GLU A 167 -2.16 -15.77 11.81
N ILE A 168 -2.44 -16.76 10.95
CA ILE A 168 -3.27 -16.57 9.75
C ILE A 168 -4.68 -16.12 10.14
N GLU A 169 -5.32 -16.79 11.10
CA GLU A 169 -6.64 -16.40 11.62
C GLU A 169 -6.58 -14.95 12.15
N TYR A 170 -5.61 -14.62 12.99
CA TYR A 170 -5.46 -13.26 13.51
C TYR A 170 -5.23 -12.21 12.41
N ALA A 171 -4.29 -12.46 11.50
CA ALA A 171 -3.93 -11.51 10.45
C ALA A 171 -5.08 -11.26 9.47
N LEU A 172 -5.79 -12.30 9.05
CA LEU A 172 -6.89 -12.18 8.11
C LEU A 172 -8.17 -11.66 8.78
N ASP A 173 -8.54 -12.21 9.95
CA ASP A 173 -9.83 -11.90 10.57
C ASP A 173 -9.78 -10.67 11.45
N THR A 174 -8.65 -10.38 12.08
CA THR A 174 -8.51 -9.20 12.96
C THR A 174 -7.85 -8.04 12.22
N LEU A 175 -6.66 -8.26 11.65
CA LEU A 175 -5.90 -7.18 11.01
C LEU A 175 -6.34 -6.85 9.59
N LYS A 176 -7.11 -7.75 8.96
CA LYS A 176 -7.58 -7.62 7.56
C LYS A 176 -6.43 -7.58 6.56
N ALA A 177 -5.42 -8.41 6.76
CA ALA A 177 -4.35 -8.63 5.79
C ALA A 177 -4.93 -9.04 4.42
N ASP A 178 -4.19 -8.71 3.34
CA ASP A 178 -4.61 -8.92 1.96
C ASP A 178 -4.17 -10.27 1.38
N GLY A 179 -3.49 -11.10 2.18
CA GLY A 179 -3.10 -12.48 1.88
C GLY A 179 -2.07 -13.01 2.87
#